data_AF-A0A8J6ZBQ0-F1
#
_entry.id   AF-A0A8J6ZBQ0-F1
#
_cell.length_a   1.000
_cell.length_b   1.000
_cell.length_c   1.000
_cell.angle_alpha   90.00
_cell.angle_beta   90.00
_cell.angle_gamma   90.00
#
_symmetry.space_group_name_H-M   'P 1'
#
loop_
_entity.id
_entity.type
_entity.pdbx_description
1 polymer ?
#
loop_
_entity_poly.entity_id
_entity_poly.type
_entity_poly.pdbx_seq_one_letter_code
_entity_poly.pdbx_strand_id
1 'polypeptide(L)' 'MTKEILLDEKICVRCGACVSESEFGGVTFKDGKIFVDNSKCEDWAEIISICPTGALKMKLSDGKFSL' A
#
# COMPACT_ATOMS: atom_id res chain seq x y z
N MET A 1 11.15 -4.22 -14.38
CA MET A 1 9.80 -4.28 -13.81
C MET A 1 9.86 -3.77 -12.38
N THR A 2 9.35 -2.56 -12.14
CA THR A 2 9.21 -2.04 -10.76
C THR A 2 7.81 -2.33 -10.25
N LYS A 3 7.71 -2.63 -8.96
CA LYS A 3 6.44 -2.83 -8.25
C LYS A 3 6.28 -1.68 -7.26
N GLU A 4 5.12 -1.06 -7.28
CA GLU A 4 4.77 0.02 -6.36
C GLU A 4 3.36 -0.23 -5.84
N ILE A 5 3.18 -0.06 -4.54
CA ILE A 5 1.90 -0.11 -3.86
C ILE A 5 1.32 1.30 -3.80
N LEU A 6 0.09 1.43 -4.30
CA LEU A 6 -0.65 2.67 -4.35
C LEU A 6 -1.87 2.59 -3.44
N LEU A 7 -2.16 3.70 -2.76
CA LEU A 7 -3.36 3.90 -1.96
C LEU A 7 -4.35 4.83 -2.68
N ASP A 8 -5.57 4.37 -2.89
CA ASP A 8 -6.69 5.20 -3.33
C ASP A 8 -7.43 5.79 -2.12
N GLU A 9 -7.07 7.02 -1.77
CA GLU A 9 -7.67 7.79 -0.67
C GLU A 9 -9.17 8.06 -0.83
N LYS A 10 -9.74 7.93 -2.04
CA LYS A 10 -11.17 8.19 -2.27
C LYS A 10 -12.06 7.06 -1.76
N ILE A 11 -11.55 5.84 -1.78
CA ILE A 11 -12.27 4.63 -1.34
C ILE A 11 -11.66 4.03 -0.06
N CYS A 12 -10.57 4.59 0.44
CA CYS A 12 -10.01 4.22 1.74
C CYS A 12 -10.91 4.73 2.88
N VAL A 13 -11.46 3.80 3.65
CA VAL A 13 -12.28 4.09 4.83
C VAL A 13 -11.46 4.17 6.12
N ARG A 14 -10.12 4.07 6.03
CA ARG A 14 -9.18 4.16 7.17
C ARG A 14 -9.48 3.17 8.29
N CYS A 15 -9.87 1.93 7.93
CA CYS A 15 -10.21 0.89 8.91
C CYS A 15 -8.99 0.33 9.67
N GLY A 16 -7.77 0.54 9.17
CA GLY A 16 -6.53 0.10 9.80
C GLY A 16 -6.12 -1.36 9.56
N ALA A 17 -6.91 -2.16 8.82
CA ALA A 17 -6.58 -3.57 8.57
C ALA A 17 -5.18 -3.78 7.95
N CYS A 18 -4.83 -2.97 6.94
CA CYS A 18 -3.51 -3.01 6.32
C CYS A 18 -2.36 -2.57 7.25
N VAL A 19 -2.65 -1.75 8.27
CA VAL A 19 -1.65 -1.32 9.26
C VAL A 19 -1.40 -2.43 10.26
N SER A 20 -2.44 -3.17 10.65
CA SER A 20 -2.30 -4.35 11.52
C SER A 20 -1.51 -5.47 10.87
N GLU A 21 -1.59 -5.60 9.54
CA GLU A 21 -0.88 -6.62 8.76
C GLU A 21 0.56 -6.21 8.38
N SER A 22 0.92 -4.93 8.52
CA SER A 22 2.27 -4.46 8.19
C SER A 22 3.24 -4.80 9.31
N GLU A 23 4.18 -5.70 9.06
CA GLU A 23 5.15 -6.17 10.06
C GLU A 23 6.38 -5.25 10.15
N PHE A 24 6.77 -4.64 9.02
CA PHE A 24 8.00 -3.86 8.88
C PHE A 24 7.76 -2.36 8.68
N GLY A 25 6.53 -1.91 8.95
CA GLY A 25 6.13 -0.51 8.86
C GLY A 25 5.98 0.02 7.44
N GLY A 26 5.72 -0.85 6.47
CA GLY A 26 5.35 -0.48 5.11
C GLY A 26 3.99 0.20 5.01
N VAL A 27 3.09 -0.02 5.98
CA VAL A 27 1.85 0.75 6.12
C VAL A 27 1.73 1.28 7.54
N THR A 28 1.54 2.59 7.69
CA THR A 28 1.39 3.23 9.00
C THR A 28 0.14 4.10 9.06
N PHE A 29 -0.40 4.28 10.27
CA PHE A 29 -1.52 5.19 10.52
C PHE A 29 -1.04 6.36 11.39
N LYS A 30 -1.09 7.57 10.84
CA LYS A 30 -0.66 8.78 11.54
C LYS A 30 -1.56 9.95 11.17
N ASP A 31 -1.94 10.76 12.16
CA ASP A 31 -2.75 11.98 11.95
C ASP A 31 -4.03 11.74 11.13
N GLY A 32 -4.67 10.59 11.35
CA GLY A 32 -5.89 10.19 10.64
C GLY A 32 -5.69 9.83 9.17
N LYS A 33 -4.45 9.52 8.74
CA LYS A 33 -4.12 9.13 7.37
C LYS A 33 -3.31 7.85 7.34
N ILE A 34 -3.47 7.11 6.25
CA ILE A 34 -2.68 5.91 5.96
C ILE A 34 -1.49 6.34 5.10
N PHE A 35 -0.30 5.90 5.45
CA PHE A 35 0.92 6.12 4.68
C PHE A 35 1.48 4.78 4.22
N VAL A 36 1.94 4.73 2.96
CA VAL A 36 2.57 3.56 2.36
C VAL A 36 4.04 3.87 2.08
N ASP A 37 4.95 3.09 2.66
CA ASP A 37 6.39 3.16 2.42
C ASP A 37 6.83 1.98 1.55
N ASN A 38 6.91 2.23 0.24
CA ASN A 38 7.32 1.26 -0.76
C ASN A 38 8.79 0.83 -0.66
N SER A 39 9.59 1.48 0.19
CA SER A 39 10.97 1.04 0.46
C SER A 39 11.04 -0.14 1.45
N LYS A 40 9.94 -0.43 2.16
CA LYS A 40 9.85 -1.55 3.09
C LYS A 40 9.61 -2.86 2.37
N CYS A 41 10.25 -3.90 2.89
CA CYS A 41 10.02 -5.27 2.48
C CYS A 41 8.88 -5.82 3.33
N GLU A 42 7.73 -6.06 2.72
CA GLU A 42 6.50 -6.55 3.36
C GLU A 42 5.90 -7.68 2.53
N ASP A 43 5.00 -8.46 3.12
CA ASP A 43 4.08 -9.29 2.35
C ASP A 43 2.97 -8.43 1.73
N TRP A 44 3.33 -7.71 0.66
CA TRP A 44 2.40 -6.82 -0.02
C TRP A 44 1.19 -7.54 -0.62
N ALA A 45 1.31 -8.84 -0.93
CA ALA A 45 0.18 -9.60 -1.45
C ALA A 45 -0.89 -9.75 -0.37
N GLU A 46 -0.49 -10.07 0.87
CA GLU A 46 -1.38 -10.21 2.01
C GLU A 46 -1.95 -8.86 2.47
N ILE A 47 -1.11 -7.83 2.60
CA ILE A 47 -1.55 -6.49 2.98
C ILE A 47 -2.58 -5.92 1.98
N ILE A 48 -2.44 -6.23 0.69
CA ILE A 48 -3.42 -5.83 -0.33
C ILE A 48 -4.70 -6.66 -0.20
N SER A 49 -4.59 -7.98 0.01
CA SER A 49 -5.73 -8.91 0.04
C SER A 49 -6.72 -8.58 1.16
N ILE A 50 -6.21 -8.10 2.31
CA ILE A 50 -7.04 -7.80 3.48
C ILE A 50 -7.81 -6.48 3.36
N CYS A 51 -7.51 -5.63 2.37
CA CYS A 51 -8.16 -4.33 2.21
C CYS A 51 -9.63 -4.51 1.75
N PRO A 52 -10.64 -4.26 2.60
CA PRO A 52 -12.03 -4.60 2.28
C PRO A 52 -12.63 -3.73 1.17
N THR A 53 -12.05 -2.57 0.90
CA THR A 53 -12.50 -1.65 -0.16
C THR A 53 -11.65 -1.74 -1.43
N GLY A 54 -10.56 -2.52 -1.41
CA GLY A 54 -9.60 -2.57 -2.53
C GLY A 54 -8.86 -1.24 -2.75
N ALA A 55 -8.70 -0.42 -1.71
CA ALA A 55 -7.99 0.86 -1.77
C ALA A 55 -6.48 0.70 -2.03
N LEU A 56 -5.87 -0.42 -1.60
CA LEU A 56 -4.47 -0.74 -1.87
C LEU A 56 -4.35 -1.57 -3.15
N LYS A 57 -3.42 -1.19 -4.04
CA LYS A 57 -3.19 -1.89 -5.31
C LYS A 57 -1.71 -1.94 -5.67
N MET A 58 -1.29 -3.06 -6.27
CA MET A 58 0.03 -3.21 -6.85
C MET A 58 0.03 -2.68 -8.29
N LYS A 59 0.88 -1.69 -8.57
CA LYS A 59 1.20 -1.20 -9.90
C LYS A 59 2.48 -1.83 -10.39
N LEU A 60 2.40 -2.48 -11.54
CA LEU A 60 3.56 -2.99 -12.28
C LEU A 60 3.90 -1.97 -13.37
N SER A 61 5.18 -1.60 -13.49
CA SER A 61 5.62 -0.75 -14.59
C SER A 61 6.91 -1.26 -15.24
N ASP A 62 6.98 -1.10 -16.57
CA ASP A 62 8.05 -1.62 -17.42
C ASP A 62 9.36 -0.81 -17.35
N GLY A 63 9.55 0.02 -16.33
CA GLY A 63 10.82 0.71 -16.09
C GLY A 63 11.29 1.63 -17.22
N LYS A 64 10.40 2.08 -18.12
CA LYS A 64 10.74 3.17 -19.05
C LYS A 64 10.73 4.48 -18.28
N PHE A 65 11.92 4.91 -17.86
CA PHE A 65 12.19 6.30 -17.50
C PHE A 65 11.96 7.13 -18.78
N SER A 66 10.82 7.79 -18.87
CA SER A 66 10.61 8.81 -19.90
C SER A 66 11.55 9.98 -19.58
N LEU A 67 12.50 10.23 -20.48
CA LEU A 67 13.34 11.44 -20.52
C LEU A 67 12.49 12.71 -20.60
#